data_AF-H5TV02-F1
#
_entry.id   AF-H5TV02-F1
#
_cell.length_a   1.000
_cell.length_b   1.000
_cell.length_c   1.000
_cell.angle_alpha   90.00
_cell.angle_beta   90.00
_cell.angle_gamma   90.00
#
_symmetry.space_group_name_H-M   'P 1'
#
loop_
_entity.id
_entity.type
_entity.pdbx_description
1 polymer ?
#
loop_
_entity_poly.entity_id
_entity_poly.type
_entity_poly.pdbx_seq_one_letter_code
_entity_poly.pdbx_strand_id
1 'polypeptide(L)'
;MSDDHEVEIHKRGSTPYHELPDVMQLHRAIGGYVTVFSELISTMRTAIHAFLAPVDKPIVMGDDRLDILLATMTAKPMSDAFFGLAMHVASLDADEQRILNALRRDVADQVAFRNDLLHSEWSVGWVDNETGEPVAASALRIKTVEKVP
;
A
#
# COMPACT_ATOMS: atom_id res chain seq x y z
N MET A 1 48.99 15.20 22.13
CA MET A 1 48.21 14.54 23.19
C MET A 1 46.89 15.26 23.27
N SER A 2 45.87 14.69 22.63
CA SER A 2 44.47 15.10 22.72
C SER A 2 43.68 13.92 22.18
N ASP A 3 43.34 13.04 23.12
CA ASP A 3 42.43 11.91 23.12
C ASP A 3 41.64 11.62 21.84
N ASP A 4 42.00 10.49 21.22
CA ASP A 4 41.16 9.71 20.33
C ASP A 4 39.93 9.20 21.12
N HIS A 5 38.77 9.82 20.92
CA HIS A 5 37.50 9.23 21.31
C HIS A 5 37.10 8.16 20.29
N GLU A 6 37.66 6.96 20.44
CA GLU A 6 37.03 5.75 19.92
C GLU A 6 35.68 5.58 20.64
N VAL A 7 34.59 5.90 19.93
CA VAL A 7 33.26 5.53 20.36
C VAL A 7 33.13 4.03 20.11
N GLU A 8 33.38 3.25 21.16
CA GLU A 8 33.23 1.79 21.17
C GLU A 8 31.72 1.43 21.12
N ILE A 9 31.08 1.66 19.97
CA ILE A 9 29.72 1.20 19.71
C ILE A 9 29.83 -0.26 19.29
N HIS A 10 29.84 -1.20 20.24
CA HIS A 10 29.27 -2.54 20.07
C HIS A 10 29.27 -3.31 21.39
N LYS A 11 28.21 -3.13 22.19
CA LYS A 11 27.84 -4.15 23.17
C LYS A 11 27.24 -5.35 22.42
N ARG A 12 28.11 -6.33 22.16
CA ARG A 12 27.76 -7.72 21.83
C ARG A 12 26.66 -8.23 22.77
N GLY A 13 25.43 -8.37 22.27
CA GLY A 13 24.33 -9.02 23.00
C GLY A 13 22.95 -8.39 22.82
N SER A 14 22.82 -7.18 22.28
CA SER A 14 21.50 -6.58 22.04
C SER A 14 20.94 -7.06 20.69
N THR A 15 19.72 -7.60 20.70
CA THR A 15 18.91 -7.84 19.50
C THR A 15 18.96 -6.60 18.59
N PRO A 16 19.28 -6.74 17.29
CA PRO A 16 19.25 -5.65 16.34
C PRO A 16 17.92 -4.89 16.44
N TYR A 17 17.93 -3.55 16.39
CA TYR A 17 16.72 -2.74 16.61
C TYR A 17 15.56 -3.14 15.68
N HIS A 18 15.84 -3.50 14.42
CA HIS A 18 14.84 -3.96 13.46
C HIS A 18 14.16 -5.29 13.84
N GLU A 19 14.77 -6.05 14.74
CA GLU A 19 14.24 -7.29 15.31
C GLU A 19 13.48 -7.07 16.63
N LEU A 20 13.39 -5.81 17.11
CA LEU A 20 12.54 -5.49 18.26
C LEU A 20 11.07 -5.77 17.91
N PRO A 21 10.29 -6.38 18.83
CA PRO A 21 8.92 -6.80 18.55
C PRO A 21 8.01 -5.71 17.99
N ASP A 22 8.05 -4.50 18.57
CA ASP A 22 7.20 -3.38 18.15
C ASP A 22 7.56 -2.87 16.75
N VAL A 23 8.86 -2.91 16.41
CA VAL A 23 9.39 -2.54 15.10
C VAL A 23 8.99 -3.55 14.04
N MET A 24 9.11 -4.84 14.37
CA MET A 24 8.62 -5.91 13.50
C MET A 24 7.10 -5.82 13.31
N GLN A 25 6.35 -5.48 14.35
CA GLN A 25 4.90 -5.30 14.27
C GLN A 25 4.53 -4.17 13.33
N LEU A 26 5.25 -3.05 13.38
CA LEU A 26 5.02 -1.91 12.49
C LEU A 26 5.32 -2.26 11.02
N HIS A 27 6.43 -2.95 10.73
CA HIS A 27 6.73 -3.45 9.39
C HIS A 27 5.64 -4.42 8.89
N ARG A 28 5.18 -5.33 9.76
CA ARG A 28 4.07 -6.26 9.45
C ARG A 28 2.76 -5.54 9.19
N ALA A 29 2.48 -4.45 9.91
CA ALA A 29 1.27 -3.67 9.70
C ALA A 29 1.28 -2.98 8.32
N ILE A 30 2.40 -2.36 7.95
CA ILE A 30 2.59 -1.76 6.63
C ILE A 30 2.46 -2.83 5.53
N GLY A 31 3.18 -3.95 5.66
CA GLY A 31 3.09 -5.06 4.70
C GLY A 31 1.69 -5.65 4.61
N GLY A 32 1.00 -5.82 5.74
CA GLY A 32 -0.37 -6.31 5.82
C GLY A 32 -1.35 -5.41 5.09
N TYR A 33 -1.24 -4.09 5.25
CA TYR A 33 -2.04 -3.13 4.49
C TYR A 33 -1.82 -3.29 2.98
N VAL A 34 -0.57 -3.38 2.54
CA VAL A 34 -0.22 -3.52 1.12
C VAL A 34 -0.80 -4.80 0.52
N THR A 35 -0.79 -5.90 1.29
CA THR A 35 -1.42 -7.16 0.88
C THR A 35 -2.93 -7.00 0.70
N VAL A 36 -3.63 -6.48 1.71
CA VAL A 36 -5.09 -6.27 1.65
C VAL A 36 -5.49 -5.34 0.50
N PHE A 37 -4.72 -4.27 0.28
CA PHE A 37 -4.93 -3.38 -0.86
C PHE A 37 -4.72 -4.11 -2.20
N SER A 38 -3.71 -4.97 -2.30
CA SER A 38 -3.44 -5.76 -3.51
C SER A 38 -4.56 -6.76 -3.79
N GLU A 39 -5.15 -7.34 -2.75
CA GLU A 39 -6.33 -8.20 -2.86
C GLU A 39 -7.53 -7.43 -3.41
N LEU A 40 -7.80 -6.22 -2.92
CA LEU A 40 -8.86 -5.35 -3.46
C LEU A 40 -8.70 -5.12 -4.97
N ILE A 41 -7.49 -4.77 -5.42
CA ILE A 41 -7.19 -4.56 -6.84
C ILE A 41 -7.32 -5.85 -7.64
N SER A 42 -6.91 -6.99 -7.06
CA SER A 42 -7.09 -8.31 -7.66
C SER A 42 -8.57 -8.65 -7.84
N THR A 43 -9.41 -8.40 -6.84
CA THR A 43 -10.86 -8.61 -6.91
C THR A 43 -11.50 -7.77 -8.02
N MET A 44 -11.13 -6.48 -8.13
CA MET A 44 -11.60 -5.63 -9.23
C MET A 44 -11.17 -6.18 -10.59
N ARG A 45 -9.91 -6.61 -10.73
CA ARG A 45 -9.41 -7.23 -11.96
C ARG A 45 -10.21 -8.49 -12.31
N THR A 46 -10.42 -9.39 -11.36
CA THR A 46 -11.21 -10.62 -11.57
C THR A 46 -12.64 -10.30 -11.97
N ALA A 47 -13.27 -9.29 -11.38
CA ALA A 47 -14.62 -8.87 -11.74
C ALA A 47 -14.68 -8.31 -13.18
N ILE A 48 -13.69 -7.53 -13.60
CA ILE A 48 -13.55 -7.05 -14.99
C ILE A 48 -13.38 -8.24 -15.95
N HIS A 49 -12.51 -9.20 -15.62
CA HIS A 49 -12.33 -10.42 -16.41
C HIS A 49 -13.64 -11.19 -16.55
N ALA A 50 -14.34 -11.44 -15.45
CA ALA A 50 -15.58 -12.18 -15.46
C ALA A 50 -16.65 -11.49 -16.32
N PHE A 51 -16.69 -10.16 -16.30
CA PHE A 51 -17.60 -9.38 -17.11
C PHE A 51 -17.27 -9.42 -18.62
N LEU A 52 -15.99 -9.34 -18.98
CA LEU A 52 -15.54 -9.33 -20.37
C LEU A 52 -15.35 -10.73 -20.97
N ALA A 53 -15.43 -11.79 -20.16
CA ALA A 53 -15.27 -13.16 -20.60
C ALA A 53 -16.38 -13.54 -21.62
N PRO A 54 -16.05 -14.30 -22.67
CA PRO A 54 -17.05 -14.79 -23.62
C PRO A 54 -18.13 -15.62 -22.92
N VAL A 55 -19.41 -15.33 -23.20
CA VAL A 55 -20.59 -16.00 -22.61
C VAL A 55 -20.60 -17.51 -22.91
N ASP A 56 -19.95 -17.92 -24.00
CA ASP A 56 -20.01 -19.27 -24.55
C ASP A 56 -18.89 -20.18 -24.03
N LYS A 57 -17.97 -19.65 -23.21
CA LYS A 57 -16.86 -20.40 -22.63
C LYS A 57 -17.05 -20.53 -21.12
N PRO A 58 -16.76 -21.70 -20.52
CA PRO A 58 -16.62 -21.77 -19.08
C PRO A 58 -15.61 -20.71 -18.64
N ILE A 59 -15.83 -20.09 -17.48
CA ILE A 59 -14.93 -19.06 -16.93
C ILE A 59 -13.54 -19.69 -16.76
N VAL A 60 -12.70 -19.56 -17.77
CA VAL A 60 -11.29 -19.87 -17.70
C VAL A 60 -10.64 -18.59 -17.21
N MET A 61 -10.10 -18.61 -15.99
CA MET A 61 -9.12 -17.61 -15.57
C MET A 61 -8.04 -17.55 -16.67
N GLY A 62 -7.89 -16.39 -17.31
CA GLY A 62 -6.84 -16.15 -18.30
C GLY A 62 -7.32 -16.13 -19.76
N ASP A 63 -7.99 -15.04 -20.15
CA ASP A 63 -7.86 -14.60 -21.54
C ASP A 63 -6.53 -13.84 -21.61
N ASP A 64 -5.52 -14.44 -22.23
CA ASP A 64 -4.17 -13.87 -22.37
C ASP A 64 -4.20 -12.41 -22.83
N ARG A 65 -5.19 -12.01 -23.65
CA ARG A 65 -5.32 -10.65 -24.15
C ARG A 65 -5.79 -9.69 -23.06
N LEU A 66 -6.75 -10.11 -22.24
CA LEU A 66 -7.20 -9.34 -21.09
C LEU A 66 -6.12 -9.29 -20.01
N ASP A 67 -5.39 -10.38 -19.79
CA ASP A 67 -4.26 -10.40 -18.86
C ASP A 67 -3.18 -9.40 -19.28
N ILE A 68 -2.80 -9.38 -20.57
CA ILE A 68 -1.84 -8.39 -21.10
C ILE A 68 -2.36 -6.96 -20.92
N LEU A 69 -3.64 -6.72 -21.24
CA LEU A 69 -4.25 -5.40 -21.14
C LEU A 69 -4.27 -4.90 -19.68
N LEU A 70 -4.70 -5.75 -18.75
CA LEU A 70 -4.88 -5.39 -17.34
C LEU A 70 -3.59 -5.49 -16.52
N ALA A 71 -2.57 -6.24 -16.98
CA ALA A 71 -1.29 -6.38 -16.28
C ALA A 71 -0.55 -5.05 -16.12
N THR A 72 -0.67 -4.16 -17.11
CA THR A 72 0.00 -2.84 -17.08
C THR A 72 -0.78 -1.79 -16.29
N MET A 73 -2.02 -2.09 -15.91
CA MET A 73 -2.87 -1.14 -15.20
C MET A 73 -2.46 -1.01 -13.74
N THR A 74 -2.15 0.22 -13.33
CA THR A 74 -1.98 0.58 -11.93
C THR A 74 -3.34 0.67 -11.22
N ALA A 75 -3.33 0.87 -9.90
CA ALA A 75 -4.54 0.80 -9.08
C ALA A 75 -5.64 1.79 -9.50
N LYS A 76 -5.29 3.03 -9.88
CA LYS A 76 -6.28 4.05 -10.30
C LYS A 76 -6.98 3.69 -11.62
N PRO A 77 -6.26 3.40 -12.73
CA PRO A 77 -6.90 2.90 -13.94
C PRO A 77 -7.78 1.68 -13.71
N MET A 78 -7.35 0.75 -12.83
CA MET A 78 -8.12 -0.46 -12.52
C MET A 78 -9.46 -0.12 -11.85
N SER A 79 -9.44 0.74 -10.82
CA SER A 79 -10.67 1.13 -10.13
C SER A 79 -11.60 1.94 -11.03
N ASP A 80 -11.06 2.85 -11.85
CA ASP A 80 -11.86 3.62 -12.81
C ASP A 80 -12.54 2.70 -13.84
N ALA A 81 -11.85 1.69 -14.36
CA ALA A 81 -12.42 0.71 -15.28
C ALA A 81 -13.52 -0.12 -14.60
N PHE A 82 -13.28 -0.61 -13.38
CA PHE A 82 -14.25 -1.38 -12.62
C PHE A 82 -15.55 -0.59 -12.40
N PHE A 83 -15.46 0.64 -11.86
CA PHE A 83 -16.64 1.46 -11.60
C PHE A 83 -17.32 1.93 -12.89
N GLY A 84 -16.55 2.15 -13.96
CA GLY A 84 -17.11 2.43 -15.28
C GLY A 84 -17.98 1.30 -15.81
N LEU A 85 -17.50 0.06 -15.70
CA LEU A 85 -18.27 -1.13 -16.08
C LEU A 85 -19.48 -1.34 -15.17
N ALA A 86 -19.32 -1.21 -13.85
CA ALA A 86 -20.43 -1.34 -12.91
C ALA A 86 -21.58 -0.35 -13.21
N MET A 87 -21.26 0.92 -13.51
CA MET A 87 -22.26 1.91 -13.91
C MET A 87 -22.96 1.54 -15.23
N HIS A 88 -22.22 0.99 -16.19
CA HIS A 88 -22.78 0.68 -17.50
C HIS A 88 -23.72 -0.54 -17.48
N VAL A 89 -23.40 -1.53 -16.64
CA VAL A 89 -24.04 -2.85 -16.69
C VAL A 89 -25.25 -2.94 -15.78
N ALA A 90 -25.18 -2.33 -14.60
CA ALA A 90 -26.07 -2.71 -13.52
C ALA A 90 -27.43 -1.99 -13.53
N SER A 91 -27.70 -1.11 -14.51
CA SER A 91 -28.96 -0.34 -14.60
C SER A 91 -29.44 0.20 -13.25
N LEU A 92 -28.49 0.73 -12.49
CA LEU A 92 -28.64 1.02 -11.07
C LEU A 92 -29.76 2.04 -10.81
N ASP A 93 -30.52 1.80 -9.75
CA ASP A 93 -31.45 2.81 -9.25
C ASP A 93 -30.71 3.96 -8.53
N ALA A 94 -31.47 4.97 -8.08
CA ALA A 94 -30.90 6.17 -7.47
C ALA A 94 -30.24 5.92 -6.10
N ASP A 95 -30.67 4.90 -5.35
CA ASP A 95 -30.06 4.51 -4.08
C ASP A 95 -28.77 3.71 -4.34
N GLU A 96 -28.81 2.76 -5.26
CA GLU A 96 -27.66 1.96 -5.66
C GLU A 96 -26.55 2.81 -6.29
N GLN A 97 -26.91 3.79 -7.12
CA GLN A 97 -25.94 4.73 -7.69
C GLN A 97 -25.28 5.60 -6.61
N ARG A 98 -26.00 5.95 -5.54
CA ARG A 98 -25.41 6.63 -4.38
C ARG A 98 -24.40 5.75 -3.65
N ILE A 99 -24.73 4.47 -3.45
CA ILE A 99 -23.81 3.48 -2.85
C ILE A 99 -22.57 3.31 -3.72
N LEU A 100 -22.73 3.11 -5.02
CA LEU A 100 -21.61 2.96 -5.95
C LEU A 100 -20.68 4.18 -5.93
N ASN A 101 -21.25 5.38 -5.92
CA ASN A 101 -20.47 6.62 -5.85
C ASN A 101 -19.74 6.78 -4.51
N ALA A 102 -20.32 6.32 -3.40
CA ALA A 102 -19.62 6.29 -2.11
C ALA A 102 -18.44 5.32 -2.13
N LEU A 103 -18.67 4.08 -2.57
CA LEU A 103 -17.61 3.07 -2.73
C LEU A 103 -16.49 3.55 -3.65
N ARG A 104 -16.82 4.24 -4.74
CA ARG A 104 -15.84 4.81 -5.66
C ARG A 104 -14.95 5.84 -4.98
N ARG A 105 -15.52 6.71 -4.14
CA ARG A 105 -14.75 7.70 -3.37
C ARG A 105 -13.84 7.01 -2.36
N ASP A 106 -14.38 6.06 -1.59
CA ASP A 106 -13.61 5.34 -0.58
C ASP A 106 -12.42 4.59 -1.21
N VAL A 107 -12.63 3.94 -2.36
CA VAL A 107 -11.54 3.30 -3.11
C VAL A 107 -10.53 4.32 -3.62
N ALA A 108 -10.97 5.48 -4.13
CA ALA A 108 -10.06 6.52 -4.58
C ALA A 108 -9.19 7.05 -3.43
N ASP A 109 -9.76 7.24 -2.25
CA ASP A 109 -9.05 7.64 -1.04
C ASP A 109 -8.03 6.57 -0.62
N GLN A 110 -8.38 5.29 -0.71
CA GLN A 110 -7.44 4.19 -0.46
C GLN A 110 -6.31 4.13 -1.48
N VAL A 111 -6.59 4.38 -2.77
CA VAL A 111 -5.55 4.46 -3.81
C VAL A 111 -4.58 5.59 -3.51
N ALA A 112 -5.09 6.77 -3.14
CA ALA A 112 -4.28 7.90 -2.74
C ALA A 112 -3.45 7.58 -1.50
N PHE A 113 -4.07 7.05 -0.45
CA PHE A 113 -3.40 6.67 0.78
C PHE A 113 -2.31 5.62 0.55
N ARG A 114 -2.55 4.59 -0.28
CA ARG A 114 -1.53 3.59 -0.65
C ARG A 114 -0.34 4.22 -1.37
N ASN A 115 -0.58 5.12 -2.30
CA ASN A 115 0.50 5.80 -3.01
C ASN A 115 1.31 6.69 -2.06
N ASP A 116 0.63 7.44 -1.20
CA ASP A 116 1.26 8.19 -0.12
C ASP A 116 2.08 7.25 0.77
N LEU A 117 1.52 6.10 1.15
CA LEU A 117 2.18 5.14 2.02
C LEU A 117 3.45 4.59 1.38
N LEU A 118 3.40 4.13 0.13
CA LEU A 118 4.55 3.49 -0.50
C LEU A 118 5.64 4.44 -0.98
N HIS A 119 5.28 5.68 -1.31
CA HIS A 119 6.23 6.69 -1.78
C HIS A 119 6.72 7.62 -0.66
N SER A 120 6.24 7.46 0.57
CA SER A 120 6.78 8.18 1.72
C SER A 120 8.15 7.64 2.11
N GLU A 121 9.01 8.54 2.58
CA GLU A 121 10.17 8.17 3.36
C GLU A 121 9.71 7.77 4.76
N TRP A 122 9.99 6.52 5.11
CA TRP A 122 9.73 5.98 6.42
C TRP A 122 11.00 5.97 7.21
N SER A 123 10.92 6.52 8.39
CA SER A 123 11.89 6.20 9.41
C SER A 123 11.26 5.27 10.43
N VAL A 124 11.81 4.07 10.54
CA VAL A 124 11.40 3.06 11.51
C VAL A 124 12.60 2.70 12.34
N GLY A 125 12.71 3.38 13.46
CA GLY A 125 13.70 3.07 14.48
C GLY A 125 14.92 3.96 14.51
N TRP A 126 15.20 4.44 15.71
CA TRP A 126 16.42 5.18 16.03
C TRP A 126 16.93 4.74 17.38
N VAL A 127 18.23 4.88 17.55
CA VAL A 127 18.86 5.03 18.86
C VAL A 127 19.16 6.51 19.02
N ASP A 128 18.82 7.05 20.19
CA ASP A 128 19.18 8.40 20.56
C ASP A 128 20.72 8.48 20.64
N ASN A 129 21.30 9.48 19.98
CA ASN A 129 22.76 9.56 19.81
C ASN A 129 23.49 9.98 21.10
N GLU A 130 22.79 10.62 22.04
CA GLU A 130 23.37 11.08 23.31
C GLU A 130 23.28 10.00 24.39
N THR A 131 22.19 9.23 24.39
CA THR A 131 21.90 8.22 25.41
C THR A 131 22.16 6.79 24.96
N GLY A 132 22.22 6.53 23.65
CA GLY A 132 22.33 5.19 23.07
C GLY A 132 21.06 4.35 23.24
N GLU A 133 19.99 4.92 23.77
CA GLU A 133 18.75 4.22 24.07
C GLU A 133 17.82 4.16 22.83
N PRO A 134 17.07 3.06 22.65
CA PRO A 134 16.09 2.94 21.58
C PRO A 134 15.01 4.03 21.70
N VAL A 135 14.84 4.86 20.68
CA VAL A 135 13.67 5.75 20.58
C VAL A 135 12.43 4.88 20.39
N ALA A 136 11.31 5.27 20.99
CA ALA A 136 10.04 4.55 20.86
C ALA A 136 9.72 4.27 19.39
N ALA A 137 9.39 3.01 19.10
CA ALA A 137 9.10 2.55 17.75
C ALA A 137 7.96 3.40 17.17
N SER A 138 8.28 4.20 16.16
CA SER A 138 7.33 5.09 15.49
C SER A 138 7.61 5.05 14.00
N ALA A 139 6.53 5.00 13.21
CA ALA A 139 6.59 5.24 11.78
C ALA A 139 6.40 6.73 11.55
N LEU A 140 7.51 7.44 11.39
CA LEU A 140 7.45 8.86 11.09
C LEU A 140 7.48 9.04 9.57
N ARG A 141 6.43 9.69 9.06
CA ARG A 141 6.42 10.21 7.69
C ARG A 141 7.34 11.42 7.66
N ILE A 142 8.45 11.33 6.93
CA ILE A 142 9.28 12.50 6.64
C ILE A 142 8.63 13.22 5.46
N LYS A 143 7.94 14.33 5.74
CA LYS A 143 7.57 15.29 4.69
C LYS A 143 8.75 16.24 4.53
N THR A 144 9.55 16.07 3.49
CA THR A 144 10.46 17.13 3.04
C THR A 144 9.61 18.31 2.62
N VAL A 145 9.63 19.37 3.43
CA VAL A 145 9.07 20.65 3.02
C VAL A 145 10.04 21.20 1.98
N GLU A 146 9.62 21.24 0.72
CA GLU A 146 10.33 22.01 -0.31
C GLU A 146 10.47 23.44 0.23
N LYS A 147 11.72 23.85 0.49
CA LYS A 147 12.18 25.02 1.29
C LYS A 147 12.58 24.68 2.73
N VAL A 148 13.68 23.96 2.86
CA VAL A 148 14.69 24.27 3.90
C VAL A 148 15.90 24.80 3.12
N PRO A 149 16.48 25.97 3.49
CA PRO A 149 17.44 26.72 2.67
C PRO A 149 18.65 25.91 2.18
#